data_AF-A0A818QKN5-F1
#
_entry.id   AF-A0A818QKN5-F1
#
_cell.length_a   1.000
_cell.length_b   1.000
_cell.length_c   1.000
_cell.angle_alpha   90.00
_cell.angle_beta   90.00
_cell.angle_gamma   90.00
#
_symmetry.space_group_name_H-M   'P 1'
#
loop_
_entity.id
_entity.type
_entity.pdbx_description
1 polymer ?
#
loop_
_entity_poly.entity_id
_entity_poly.type
_entity_poly.pdbx_seq_one_letter_code
_entity_poly.pdbx_strand_id
1 'polypeptide(L)'
;MAKRSSNGKLIIDYPWTKTKEEIADLYSVDEDIGLPEDRIRQSFERYGPNELPAEESKPLWKLILEQFDDLLVKILLAAACISFVLALFEEHKEEDSLVATFVEPLVILLILIANAVVGVWQERNAESAIEALKEYEPEIAQVIRQSRPGHIQRIKARDLVP
;
A
#
# COMPACT_ATOMS: atom_id res chain seq x y z
N MET A 1 -3.62 21.71 21.45
CA MET A 1 -2.78 21.30 22.60
C MET A 1 -1.76 20.33 22.04
N ALA A 2 -0.45 20.63 22.07
CA ALA A 2 0.55 19.71 21.51
C ALA A 2 0.72 18.51 22.44
N LYS A 3 0.50 17.30 21.95
CA LYS A 3 0.73 16.08 22.72
C LYS A 3 2.06 15.47 22.29
N ARG A 4 2.88 15.06 23.27
CA ARG A 4 4.00 14.16 23.00
C ARG A 4 3.40 12.76 22.81
N SER A 5 3.60 12.20 21.62
CA SER A 5 3.31 10.78 21.38
C SER A 5 4.17 9.91 22.31
N SER A 6 3.74 8.68 22.58
CA SER A 6 4.49 7.66 23.34
C SER A 6 5.92 7.44 22.81
N ASN A 7 6.18 7.81 21.55
CA ASN A 7 7.49 7.73 20.89
C ASN A 7 8.28 9.07 20.89
N GLY A 8 7.89 10.06 21.69
CA GLY A 8 8.60 11.36 21.77
C GLY A 8 8.38 12.32 20.60
N LYS A 9 7.54 11.94 19.61
CA LYS A 9 7.11 12.81 18.50
C LYS A 9 6.24 13.96 19.02
N LEU A 10 6.57 15.19 18.65
CA LEU A 10 5.74 16.37 18.90
C LEU A 10 4.72 16.46 17.77
N ILE A 11 3.44 16.21 18.07
CA ILE A 11 2.34 16.27 17.11
C ILE A 11 1.40 17.38 17.56
N ILE A 12 1.11 18.30 16.65
CA ILE A 12 0.18 19.39 16.90
C ILE A 12 -1.20 18.91 16.50
N ASP A 13 -2.08 18.75 17.48
CA ASP A 13 -3.50 18.56 17.22
C ASP A 13 -4.06 19.88 16.67
N TYR A 14 -4.69 19.82 15.49
CA TYR A 14 -5.37 20.93 14.80
C TYR A 14 -4.46 22.14 14.50
N PRO A 15 -3.38 22.00 13.68
CA PRO A 15 -2.48 23.12 13.37
C PRO A 15 -3.18 24.30 12.69
N TRP A 16 -4.28 24.05 11.95
CA TRP A 16 -5.08 25.08 11.29
C TRP A 16 -5.86 25.99 12.26
N THR A 17 -5.92 25.68 13.56
CA THR A 17 -6.57 26.55 14.56
C THR A 17 -5.59 27.43 15.33
N LYS A 18 -4.29 27.37 15.00
CA LYS A 18 -3.23 28.10 15.71
C LYS A 18 -2.74 29.28 14.90
N THR A 19 -2.25 30.32 15.57
CA THR A 19 -1.59 31.45 14.89
C THR A 19 -0.20 31.04 14.44
N LYS A 20 0.37 31.79 13.49
CA LYS A 20 1.72 31.52 12.98
C LYS A 20 2.77 31.62 14.09
N GLU A 21 2.62 32.58 15.01
CA GLU A 21 3.53 32.81 16.12
C GLU A 21 3.52 31.63 17.10
N GLU A 22 2.33 31.10 17.41
CA GLU A 22 2.22 29.91 18.27
C GLU A 22 2.91 28.68 17.67
N ILE A 23 2.88 28.53 16.34
CA ILE A 23 3.55 27.42 15.64
C ILE A 23 5.06 27.65 15.60
N ALA A 24 5.49 28.88 15.29
CA ALA A 24 6.90 29.26 15.27
C ALA A 24 7.58 29.04 16.62
N ASP A 25 6.92 29.48 17.71
CA ASP A 25 7.41 29.30 19.09
C ASP A 25 7.49 27.81 19.46
N LEU A 26 6.48 27.02 19.05
CA LEU A 26 6.41 25.60 19.39
C LEU A 26 7.52 24.77 18.74
N TYR A 27 7.87 25.05 17.49
CA TYR A 27 9.02 24.45 16.82
C TYR A 27 10.34 25.15 17.14
N SER A 28 10.27 26.32 17.77
CA SER A 28 11.40 27.21 18.07
C SER A 28 12.15 27.56 16.77
N VAL A 29 11.38 27.98 15.77
CA VAL A 29 11.86 28.36 14.44
C VAL A 29 11.69 29.86 14.23
N ASP A 30 12.67 30.46 13.58
CA ASP A 30 12.61 31.84 13.12
C ASP A 30 12.05 31.87 11.68
N GLU A 31 11.06 32.72 11.41
CA GLU A 31 10.39 32.78 10.09
C GLU A 31 11.34 33.24 8.96
N ASP A 32 12.31 34.11 9.27
CA ASP A 32 13.21 34.72 8.28
C ASP A 32 14.48 33.90 8.05
N ILE A 33 14.93 33.20 9.10
CA ILE A 33 16.21 32.46 9.11
C ILE A 33 15.99 30.95 8.93
N GLY A 34 14.84 30.42 9.34
CA GLY A 34 14.51 29.01 9.29
C GLY A 34 15.18 28.16 10.37
N LEU A 35 15.08 26.83 10.24
CA LEU A 35 15.58 25.89 11.26
C LEU A 35 17.13 25.76 11.28
N PRO A 36 17.73 25.60 12.47
CA PRO A 36 19.13 25.18 12.62
C PRO A 36 19.38 23.75 12.14
N GLU A 37 20.59 23.46 11.66
CA GLU A 37 20.98 22.10 11.21
C GLU A 37 20.81 21.04 12.32
N ASP A 38 21.16 21.37 13.56
CA ASP A 38 21.00 20.45 14.70
C ASP A 38 19.54 20.05 14.91
N ARG A 39 18.61 21.00 14.73
CA ARG A 39 17.16 20.74 14.86
C ARG A 39 16.63 19.96 13.69
N ILE A 40 17.11 20.24 12.47
CA ILE A 40 16.77 19.45 11.29
C ILE A 40 17.17 17.99 11.49
N ARG A 41 18.40 17.74 11.98
CA ARG A 41 18.88 16.39 12.26
C ARG A 41 18.06 15.69 13.34
N GLN A 42 17.76 16.38 14.44
CA GLN A 42 16.91 15.85 15.51
C GLN A 42 15.49 15.55 15.04
N SER A 43 14.89 16.42 14.22
CA SER A 43 13.57 16.18 13.63
C SER A 43 13.63 15.01 12.64
N PHE A 44 14.66 14.91 11.80
CA PHE A 44 14.81 13.80 10.86
C PHE A 44 14.93 12.45 11.58
N GLU A 45 15.75 12.37 12.63
CA GLU A 45 15.88 11.16 13.47
C GLU A 45 14.58 10.79 14.19
N ARG A 46 13.79 11.80 14.57
CA ARG A 46 12.53 11.59 15.31
C ARG A 46 11.35 11.25 14.40
N TYR A 47 11.20 11.93 13.28
CA TYR A 47 10.03 11.82 12.41
C TYR A 47 10.25 10.87 11.24
N GLY A 48 11.50 10.69 10.79
CA GLY A 48 11.85 9.96 9.58
C GLY A 48 11.82 10.85 8.34
N PRO A 49 12.10 10.27 7.16
CA PRO A 49 11.97 10.98 5.89
C PRO A 49 10.52 11.37 5.62
N ASN A 50 10.33 12.51 4.95
CA ASN A 50 9.02 12.97 4.48
C ASN A 50 8.66 12.29 3.15
N GLU A 51 8.45 10.99 3.21
CA GLU A 51 8.00 10.14 2.09
C GLU A 51 6.93 9.17 2.60
N LEU A 52 5.93 8.87 1.77
CA LEU A 52 4.98 7.82 2.11
C LEU A 52 5.70 6.47 2.08
N PRO A 53 5.48 5.60 3.10
CA PRO A 53 6.10 4.28 3.12
C PRO A 53 5.74 3.52 1.85
N ALA A 54 6.75 2.90 1.23
CA ALA A 54 6.51 2.00 0.12
C ALA A 54 5.90 0.70 0.64
N GLU A 55 4.63 0.47 0.32
CA GLU A 55 4.08 -0.88 0.42
C GLU A 55 4.78 -1.77 -0.60
N GLU A 56 5.37 -2.88 -0.14
CA GLU A 56 5.97 -3.86 -1.02
C GLU A 56 4.86 -4.55 -1.83
N SER A 57 4.91 -4.42 -3.16
CA SER A 57 3.96 -5.08 -4.04
C SER A 57 4.04 -6.60 -3.85
N LYS A 58 2.90 -7.25 -3.67
CA LYS A 58 2.90 -8.71 -3.55
C LYS A 58 3.24 -9.35 -4.90
N PRO A 59 4.11 -10.38 -4.94
CA PRO A 59 4.39 -11.06 -6.19
C PRO A 59 3.16 -11.85 -6.68
N LEU A 60 3.00 -11.97 -8.01
CA LEU A 60 1.82 -12.58 -8.65
C LEU A 60 1.48 -13.98 -8.12
N TRP A 61 2.50 -14.82 -7.91
CA TRP A 61 2.28 -16.18 -7.41
C TRP A 61 1.68 -16.18 -5.99
N LYS A 62 2.02 -15.18 -5.16
CA LYS A 62 1.49 -15.03 -3.80
C LYS A 62 0.04 -14.55 -3.85
N LEU A 63 -0.27 -13.60 -4.73
CA LEU A 63 -1.65 -13.16 -4.97
C LEU A 63 -2.53 -14.31 -5.44
N ILE A 64 -2.04 -15.14 -6.36
CA ILE A 64 -2.74 -16.35 -6.80
C ILE A 64 -2.95 -17.31 -5.63
N LEU A 65 -1.93 -17.55 -4.80
CA LEU A 65 -2.04 -18.43 -3.64
C LEU A 65 -3.09 -17.94 -2.63
N GLU A 66 -3.16 -16.62 -2.40
CA GLU A 66 -4.16 -16.01 -1.52
C GLU A 66 -5.59 -16.25 -2.03
N GLN A 67 -5.82 -16.33 -3.35
CA GLN A 67 -7.14 -16.68 -3.90
C GLN A 67 -7.56 -18.12 -3.55
N PHE A 68 -6.62 -19.04 -3.36
CA PHE A 68 -6.90 -20.41 -2.92
C PHE A 68 -7.08 -20.55 -1.40
N ASP A 69 -6.78 -19.51 -0.61
CA ASP A 69 -6.97 -19.55 0.84
C ASP A 69 -8.43 -19.25 1.26
N ASP A 70 -9.23 -18.71 0.34
CA ASP A 70 -10.64 -18.45 0.54
C ASP A 70 -11.44 -19.74 0.78
N LEU A 71 -12.34 -19.73 1.78
CA LEU A 71 -13.12 -20.89 2.18
C LEU A 71 -14.05 -21.39 1.06
N LEU A 72 -14.68 -20.49 0.32
CA LEU A 72 -15.57 -20.85 -0.79
C LEU A 72 -14.77 -21.46 -1.94
N VAL A 73 -13.59 -20.90 -2.24
CA VAL A 73 -12.67 -21.46 -3.24
C VAL A 73 -12.22 -22.86 -2.85
N LYS A 74 -11.87 -23.09 -1.57
CA LYS A 74 -11.54 -24.43 -1.07
C LYS A 74 -12.68 -25.42 -1.22
N ILE A 75 -13.92 -25.01 -0.95
CA ILE A 75 -15.12 -25.85 -1.15
C ILE A 75 -15.30 -26.18 -2.64
N LEU A 76 -15.17 -25.20 -3.53
CA LEU A 76 -15.25 -25.39 -4.99
C LEU A 76 -14.16 -26.34 -5.49
N LEU A 77 -12.93 -26.20 -4.99
CA LEU A 77 -11.82 -27.07 -5.35
C LEU A 77 -12.04 -28.50 -4.84
N ALA A 78 -12.60 -28.67 -3.64
CA ALA A 78 -13.01 -29.98 -3.13
C ALA A 78 -14.11 -30.62 -3.99
N ALA A 79 -15.12 -29.84 -4.40
CA ALA A 79 -16.17 -30.29 -5.33
C ALA A 79 -15.58 -30.70 -6.68
N ALA A 80 -14.67 -29.90 -7.26
CA ALA A 80 -13.98 -30.22 -8.51
C ALA A 80 -13.19 -31.53 -8.40
N CYS A 81 -12.48 -31.75 -7.29
CA CYS A 81 -11.76 -33.00 -7.04
C CYS A 81 -12.72 -34.21 -6.95
N ILE A 82 -13.84 -34.08 -6.24
CA ILE A 82 -14.84 -35.14 -6.13
C ILE A 82 -15.46 -35.45 -7.50
N SER A 83 -15.92 -34.44 -8.24
CA SER A 83 -16.47 -34.61 -9.59
C SER A 83 -15.45 -35.23 -10.54
N PHE A 84 -14.18 -34.82 -10.47
CA PHE A 84 -13.12 -35.41 -11.29
C PHE A 84 -12.86 -36.87 -10.96
N VAL A 85 -12.85 -37.24 -9.68
CA VAL A 85 -12.69 -38.64 -9.25
C VAL A 85 -13.89 -39.48 -9.70
N LEU A 86 -15.12 -38.98 -9.53
CA LEU A 86 -16.32 -39.67 -10.01
C LEU A 86 -16.27 -39.89 -11.52
N ALA A 87 -15.86 -38.86 -12.29
CA ALA A 87 -15.69 -38.95 -13.74
C ALA A 87 -14.64 -39.99 -14.17
N LEU A 88 -13.61 -40.25 -13.37
CA LEU A 88 -12.61 -41.28 -13.64
C LEU A 88 -13.10 -42.71 -13.35
N PHE A 89 -14.03 -42.87 -12.40
CA PHE A 89 -14.59 -44.15 -11.99
C PHE A 89 -15.92 -44.50 -12.66
N GLU A 90 -16.55 -43.54 -13.35
CA GLU A 90 -17.68 -43.81 -14.22
C GLU A 90 -17.24 -44.69 -15.38
N GLU A 91 -17.51 -46.00 -15.27
CA GLU A 91 -17.43 -46.92 -16.39
C GLU A 91 -18.31 -46.36 -17.51
N HIS A 92 -17.69 -46.17 -18.69
CA HIS A 92 -18.30 -45.61 -19.89
C HIS A 92 -19.54 -46.41 -20.28
N LYS A 93 -20.70 -46.06 -19.72
CA LYS A 93 -21.98 -46.51 -20.24
C LYS A 93 -22.10 -45.92 -21.63
N GLU A 94 -22.35 -46.78 -22.61
CA GLU A 94 -22.13 -46.58 -24.05
C GLU A 94 -22.86 -45.39 -24.71
N GLU A 95 -23.53 -44.52 -23.95
CA GLU A 95 -24.28 -43.37 -24.46
C GLU A 95 -23.79 -42.00 -23.94
N ASP A 96 -22.97 -41.96 -22.88
CA ASP A 96 -22.41 -40.69 -22.39
C ASP A 96 -21.06 -40.42 -23.07
N SER A 97 -21.03 -39.40 -23.91
CA SER A 97 -19.79 -38.93 -24.53
C SER A 97 -18.80 -38.58 -23.41
N LEU A 98 -17.57 -39.09 -23.49
CA LEU A 98 -16.44 -38.69 -22.61
C LEU A 98 -16.37 -37.18 -22.34
N VAL A 99 -16.78 -36.39 -23.32
CA VAL A 99 -16.85 -34.94 -23.23
C VAL A 99 -17.81 -34.48 -22.12
N ALA A 100 -18.99 -35.11 -21.96
CA ALA A 100 -20.00 -34.76 -20.97
C ALA A 100 -19.53 -34.99 -19.54
N THR A 101 -18.86 -36.12 -19.28
CA THR A 101 -18.37 -36.52 -17.94
C THR A 101 -17.31 -35.56 -17.38
N PHE A 102 -16.46 -35.00 -18.25
CA PHE A 102 -15.44 -34.01 -17.84
C PHE A 102 -15.90 -32.55 -17.91
N VAL A 103 -17.09 -32.25 -18.43
CA VAL A 103 -17.59 -30.86 -18.53
C VAL A 103 -17.74 -30.25 -17.13
N GLU A 104 -18.32 -30.96 -16.17
CA GLU A 104 -18.54 -30.43 -14.83
C GLU A 104 -17.24 -30.00 -14.10
N PRO A 105 -16.23 -30.88 -13.92
CA PRO A 105 -14.97 -30.48 -13.28
C PRO A 105 -14.22 -29.41 -14.09
N LEU A 106 -14.33 -29.42 -15.42
CA LEU A 106 -13.73 -28.41 -16.29
C LEU A 106 -14.36 -27.03 -16.09
N VAL A 107 -15.69 -26.95 -15.99
CA VAL A 107 -16.41 -25.68 -15.75
C VAL A 107 -16.05 -25.11 -14.38
N ILE A 108 -15.97 -25.94 -13.34
CA ILE A 108 -15.57 -25.49 -12.01
C ILE A 108 -14.13 -24.95 -12.03
N LEU A 109 -13.20 -25.66 -12.68
CA LEU A 109 -11.82 -25.20 -12.83
C LEU A 109 -11.74 -23.87 -13.59
N LEU A 110 -12.53 -23.70 -14.64
CA LEU A 110 -12.59 -22.45 -15.41
C LEU A 110 -13.08 -21.28 -14.54
N ILE A 111 -14.12 -21.49 -13.73
CA ILE A 111 -14.62 -20.48 -12.79
C ILE A 111 -13.53 -20.09 -11.78
N LEU A 112 -12.78 -21.05 -11.24
CA LEU A 112 -11.68 -20.78 -10.31
C LEU A 112 -10.56 -19.96 -10.96
N ILE A 113 -10.18 -20.30 -12.19
CA ILE A 113 -9.18 -19.55 -12.95
C ILE A 113 -9.69 -18.13 -13.23
N ALA A 114 -10.94 -17.98 -13.65
CA ALA A 114 -11.54 -16.66 -13.90
C ALA A 114 -11.56 -15.80 -12.64
N ASN A 115 -11.96 -16.36 -11.49
CA ASN A 115 -11.93 -15.66 -10.20
C ASN A 115 -10.50 -15.24 -9.81
N ALA A 116 -9.51 -16.12 -9.98
CA ALA A 116 -8.13 -15.79 -9.67
C ALA A 116 -7.60 -14.65 -10.55
N VAL A 117 -7.91 -14.66 -11.85
CA VAL A 117 -7.52 -13.60 -12.79
C VAL A 117 -8.17 -12.27 -12.42
N VAL A 118 -9.48 -12.27 -12.15
CA VAL A 118 -10.21 -11.06 -11.74
C VAL A 118 -9.68 -10.52 -10.41
N GLY A 119 -9.44 -11.40 -9.43
CA GLY A 119 -8.88 -11.02 -8.12
C GLY A 119 -7.49 -10.38 -8.24
N VAL A 120 -6.59 -11.00 -9.01
CA VAL A 120 -5.25 -10.44 -9.28
C VAL A 120 -5.33 -9.11 -10.02
N TRP A 121 -6.24 -8.97 -10.99
CA TRP A 121 -6.42 -7.71 -11.72
C TRP A 121 -6.93 -6.59 -10.83
N GLN A 122 -7.88 -6.88 -9.93
CA GLN A 122 -8.39 -5.91 -8.96
C GLN A 122 -7.31 -5.42 -8.00
N GLU A 123 -6.49 -6.34 -7.45
CA GLU A 123 -5.39 -5.98 -6.55
C GLU A 123 -4.35 -5.09 -7.26
N ARG A 124 -3.94 -5.49 -8.47
CA ARG A 124 -3.01 -4.72 -9.31
C ARG A 124 -3.53 -3.31 -9.61
N ASN A 125 -4.82 -3.20 -9.89
CA ASN A 125 -5.44 -1.90 -10.18
C ASN A 125 -5.49 -1.00 -8.93
N ALA A 126 -5.68 -1.58 -7.74
CA ALA A 126 -5.63 -0.86 -6.48
C ALA A 126 -4.19 -0.38 -6.17
N GLU A 127 -3.18 -1.24 -6.31
CA GLU A 127 -1.76 -0.86 -6.14
C GLU A 127 -1.38 0.28 -7.09
N SER A 128 -1.77 0.20 -8.36
CA SER A 128 -1.47 1.24 -9.36
C SER A 128 -2.07 2.61 -9.01
N ALA A 129 -3.26 2.65 -8.39
CA ALA A 129 -3.86 3.90 -7.96
C ALA A 129 -3.06 4.58 -6.82
N ILE A 130 -2.50 3.78 -5.90
CA ILE A 130 -1.63 4.28 -4.84
C ILE A 130 -0.29 4.77 -5.41
N GLU A 131 0.27 4.05 -6.38
CA GLU A 131 1.51 4.46 -7.05
C GLU A 131 1.32 5.79 -7.79
N ALA A 132 0.18 5.99 -8.46
CA ALA A 132 -0.15 7.26 -9.09
C ALA A 132 -0.23 8.42 -8.08
N LEU A 133 -0.67 8.18 -6.84
CA LEU A 133 -0.65 9.21 -5.79
C LEU A 133 0.78 9.61 -5.39
N LYS A 134 1.73 8.66 -5.36
CA LYS A 134 3.14 8.94 -5.08
C LYS A 134 3.79 9.80 -6.17
N GLU A 135 3.33 9.68 -7.42
CA GLU A 135 3.82 10.52 -8.52
C GLU A 135 3.48 12.01 -8.32
N TYR A 136 2.46 12.33 -7.51
CA TYR A 136 2.16 13.72 -7.13
C TYR A 136 3.04 14.25 -6.00
N GLU A 137 3.87 13.42 -5.36
CA GLU A 137 4.85 13.91 -4.40
C GLU A 137 5.98 14.63 -5.15
N PRO A 138 6.16 15.95 -4.96
CA PRO A 138 7.19 16.68 -5.66
C PRO A 138 8.56 16.17 -5.23
N GLU A 139 9.47 15.91 -6.17
CA GLU A 139 10.82 15.42 -5.84
C GLU A 139 11.64 16.49 -5.08
N ILE A 140 11.32 17.77 -5.30
CA ILE A 140 12.07 18.92 -4.77
C ILE A 140 11.14 19.84 -3.97
N ALA A 141 11.61 20.23 -2.78
CA ALA A 141 10.99 21.24 -1.93
C ALA A 141 11.86 22.51 -1.86
N GLN A 142 11.19 23.65 -1.63
CA GLN A 142 11.84 24.93 -1.36
C GLN A 142 11.74 25.25 0.13
N VAL A 143 12.87 25.57 0.75
CA VAL A 143 12.95 25.83 2.19
C VAL A 143 13.86 27.01 2.49
N ILE A 144 13.65 27.63 3.64
CA ILE A 144 14.60 28.55 4.27
C ILE A 144 15.20 27.81 5.47
N ARG A 145 16.52 27.79 5.57
CA ARG A 145 17.27 27.12 6.65
C ARG A 145 18.41 28.02 7.09
N GLN A 146 18.79 27.92 8.37
CA GLN A 146 19.80 28.79 8.96
C GLN A 146 21.19 28.68 8.31
N SER A 147 21.46 27.59 7.58
CA SER A 147 22.69 27.45 6.78
C SER A 147 22.83 28.51 5.68
N ARG A 148 21.71 29.05 5.17
CA ARG A 148 21.67 30.20 4.25
C ARG A 148 20.47 31.10 4.61
N PRO A 149 20.60 31.98 5.62
CA PRO A 149 19.52 32.85 6.07
C PRO A 149 18.98 33.72 4.94
N GLY A 150 17.65 33.91 4.88
CA GLY A 150 17.00 34.74 3.86
C GLY A 150 17.08 34.23 2.41
N HIS A 151 17.70 33.07 2.15
CA HIS A 151 17.80 32.48 0.83
C HIS A 151 17.00 31.18 0.72
N ILE A 152 16.23 31.06 -0.36
CA ILE A 152 15.49 29.84 -0.68
C ILE A 152 16.48 28.76 -1.16
N GLN A 153 16.46 27.62 -0.49
CA GLN A 153 17.23 26.43 -0.83
C GLN A 153 16.31 25.38 -1.44
N ARG A 154 16.79 24.67 -2.47
CA ARG A 154 16.10 23.53 -3.07
C ARG A 154 16.67 22.25 -2.48
N ILE A 155 15.84 21.45 -1.82
CA ILE A 155 16.20 20.17 -1.21
C ILE A 155 15.30 19.06 -1.76
N LYS A 156 15.65 17.80 -1.53
CA LYS A 156 14.72 16.71 -1.82
C LYS A 156 13.54 16.80 -0.86
N ALA A 157 12.32 16.58 -1.34
CA ALA A 157 11.13 16.65 -0.48
C ALA A 157 11.16 15.65 0.67
N ARG A 158 11.80 14.49 0.49
CA ARG A 158 12.03 13.49 1.55
C ARG A 158 12.86 14.03 2.72
N ASP A 159 13.67 15.06 2.50
CA ASP A 159 14.54 15.67 3.51
C ASP A 159 13.84 16.83 4.25
N LEU A 160 12.56 17.07 3.98
CA LEU A 160 11.71 17.97 4.77
C LEU A 160 11.45 17.37 6.15
N VAL A 161 11.31 18.25 7.14
CA VAL A 161 11.02 17.89 8.51
C VAL A 161 9.97 18.84 9.09
N PRO A 162 9.17 18.38 10.07
CA PRO A 162 8.32 19.25 10.88
C PRO A 162 9.11 20.28 11.68
#